data_AF-A0A485D6I5-F1
#
_entry.id   AF-A0A485D6I5-F1
#
_cell.length_a   1.000
_cell.length_b   1.000
_cell.length_c   1.000
_cell.angle_alpha   90.00
_cell.angle_beta   90.00
_cell.angle_gamma   90.00
#
_symmetry.space_group_name_H-M   'P 1'
#
loop_
_entity.id
_entity.type
_entity.pdbx_description
1 polymer ?
#
loop_
_entity_poly.entity_id
_entity_poly.type
_entity_poly.pdbx_seq_one_letter_code
_entity_poly.pdbx_strand_id
1 'polypeptide(L)'
;MKAFSFLKNEYYRYASGYSFLFFIAWSLWWSLYAIWLKGTIGLTGTQLGTLYSVNQFTSMIFMIGYGIIQDKLGLKKHLIWLLSVILVLTGPFLIYIYEPLLRHNFSLGLAIGSLFFGIGYLAGCGLLDSFTEKMARAFCFEYGTARAWGSFGYAIGALLAGIFFAINPHINFWLVSLFGVCFIIINMLFKSEQTASGTHPP
;
A
#
# COMPACT_ATOMS: atom_id res chain seq x y z
N MET A 1 -22.51 -4.31 23.92
CA MET A 1 -21.86 -3.01 24.20
C MET A 1 -20.33 -3.12 24.36
N LYS A 2 -19.62 -3.97 23.59
CA LYS A 2 -18.14 -4.10 23.61
C LYS A 2 -17.43 -3.39 22.43
N ALA A 3 -18.16 -3.11 21.34
CA ALA A 3 -17.62 -2.54 20.10
C ALA A 3 -16.97 -1.15 20.27
N PHE A 4 -17.49 -0.32 21.19
CA PHE A 4 -16.94 1.03 21.42
C PHE A 4 -15.68 1.06 22.30
N SER A 5 -15.33 -0.02 23.00
CA SER A 5 -14.10 -0.05 23.81
C SER A 5 -12.82 -0.24 22.98
N PHE A 6 -12.92 -0.86 21.80
CA PHE A 6 -11.80 -1.06 20.89
C PHE A 6 -11.29 0.24 20.26
N LEU A 7 -12.18 1.21 20.02
CA LEU A 7 -11.83 2.55 19.51
C LEU A 7 -10.97 3.37 20.49
N LYS A 8 -10.95 2.98 21.77
CA LYS A 8 -10.15 3.65 22.81
C LYS A 8 -8.68 3.20 22.80
N ASN A 9 -8.37 2.06 22.16
CA ASN A 9 -6.99 1.58 22.06
C ASN A 9 -6.24 2.37 20.98
N GLU A 10 -5.22 3.12 21.37
CA GLU A 10 -4.44 3.95 20.45
C GLU A 10 -3.81 3.10 19.33
N TYR A 11 -3.37 1.88 19.66
CA TYR A 11 -2.79 0.94 18.71
C TYR A 11 -3.78 0.45 17.65
N TYR A 12 -5.06 0.31 18.01
CA TYR A 12 -6.13 -0.02 17.06
C TYR A 12 -6.32 1.13 16.05
N ARG A 13 -6.32 2.39 16.52
CA ARG A 13 -6.45 3.56 15.65
C ARG A 13 -5.29 3.68 14.65
N TYR A 14 -4.06 3.39 15.08
CA TYR A 14 -2.90 3.35 14.18
C TYR A 14 -3.02 2.23 13.15
N ALA A 15 -3.36 1.00 13.55
CA ALA A 15 -3.54 -0.14 12.64
C ALA A 15 -4.65 0.09 11.60
N SER A 16 -5.79 0.65 12.03
CA SER A 16 -6.87 1.06 11.13
C SER A 16 -6.44 2.18 10.21
N GLY A 17 -5.69 3.17 10.70
CA GLY A 17 -5.17 4.29 9.91
C GLY A 17 -4.21 3.84 8.81
N TYR A 18 -3.27 2.94 9.13
CA TYR A 18 -2.37 2.35 8.14
C TYR A 18 -3.14 1.58 7.07
N SER A 19 -4.09 0.73 7.47
CA SER A 19 -4.92 -0.02 6.53
C SER A 19 -5.70 0.94 5.63
N PHE A 20 -6.42 1.90 6.21
CA PHE A 20 -7.22 2.87 5.46
C PHE A 20 -6.37 3.64 4.42
N LEU A 21 -5.23 4.20 4.84
CA LEU A 21 -4.37 5.01 3.97
C LEU A 21 -3.67 4.19 2.88
N PHE A 22 -3.28 2.96 3.18
CA PHE A 22 -2.69 2.09 2.17
C PHE A 22 -3.70 1.68 1.10
N PHE A 23 -4.89 1.26 1.51
CA PHE A 23 -5.92 0.80 0.57
C PHE A 23 -6.55 1.92 -0.24
N ILE A 24 -6.73 3.13 0.32
CA ILE A 24 -7.17 4.28 -0.46
C ILE A 24 -6.13 4.69 -1.50
N ALA A 25 -4.85 4.75 -1.11
CA ALA A 25 -3.74 5.04 -2.02
C ALA A 25 -3.63 3.98 -3.10
N TRP A 26 -3.83 2.70 -2.78
CA TRP A 26 -3.88 1.64 -3.78
C TRP A 26 -5.04 1.83 -4.76
N SER A 27 -6.26 2.03 -4.24
CA SER A 27 -7.45 2.05 -5.08
C SER A 27 -7.48 3.22 -6.05
N LEU A 28 -6.86 4.35 -5.69
CA LEU A 28 -6.91 5.57 -6.50
C LEU A 28 -6.32 5.41 -7.90
N TRP A 29 -5.31 4.55 -8.03
CA TRP A 29 -4.65 4.30 -9.32
C TRP A 29 -4.94 2.90 -9.86
N TRP A 30 -4.94 1.87 -9.00
CA TRP A 30 -5.04 0.47 -9.46
C TRP A 30 -6.39 0.16 -10.13
N SER A 31 -7.49 0.70 -9.60
CA SER A 31 -8.84 0.46 -10.13
C SER A 31 -9.00 0.89 -11.59
N LEU A 32 -8.27 1.93 -12.00
CA LEU A 32 -8.33 2.49 -13.35
C LEU A 32 -7.05 2.26 -14.15
N TYR A 33 -6.12 1.47 -13.60
CA TYR A 33 -4.81 1.22 -14.18
C TYR A 33 -4.90 0.55 -15.55
N ALA A 34 -5.74 -0.49 -15.69
CA ALA A 34 -5.98 -1.14 -16.97
C ALA A 34 -6.58 -0.19 -18.02
N ILE A 35 -7.49 0.70 -17.58
CA ILE A 35 -8.15 1.68 -18.45
C ILE A 35 -7.15 2.73 -18.89
N TRP A 36 -6.31 3.23 -17.99
CA TRP A 36 -5.25 4.19 -18.29
C TRP A 36 -4.22 3.63 -19.27
N LEU A 37 -3.73 2.41 -19.03
CA LEU A 37 -2.77 1.74 -19.91
C LEU A 37 -3.31 1.54 -21.33
N LYS A 38 -4.58 1.17 -21.47
CA LYS A 38 -5.23 1.00 -22.79
C LYS A 38 -5.59 2.33 -23.43
N GLY A 39 -6.17 3.25 -22.67
CA GLY A 39 -6.71 4.52 -23.18
C GLY A 39 -5.65 5.57 -23.47
N THR A 40 -4.70 5.78 -22.55
CA THR A 40 -3.71 6.87 -22.64
C THR A 40 -2.40 6.44 -23.30
N ILE A 41 -2.02 5.17 -23.18
CA ILE A 41 -0.77 4.64 -23.76
C ILE A 41 -1.05 3.81 -25.02
N GLY A 42 -2.27 3.29 -25.21
CA GLY A 42 -2.62 2.51 -26.40
C GLY A 42 -2.10 1.07 -26.36
N LEU A 43 -1.85 0.52 -25.17
CA LEU A 43 -1.35 -0.85 -25.04
C LEU A 43 -2.35 -1.88 -25.56
N THR A 44 -1.82 -2.88 -26.28
CA THR A 44 -2.64 -4.01 -26.76
C THR A 44 -3.11 -4.88 -25.59
N GLY A 45 -4.21 -5.62 -25.80
CA GLY A 45 -4.73 -6.55 -24.79
C GLY A 45 -3.70 -7.59 -24.33
N THR A 46 -2.88 -8.09 -25.26
CA THR A 46 -1.80 -9.05 -24.97
C THR A 46 -0.73 -8.42 -24.07
N GLN A 47 -0.26 -7.22 -24.40
CA GLN A 47 0.73 -6.50 -23.59
C GLN A 47 0.22 -6.23 -22.18
N LEU A 48 -1.04 -5.82 -22.04
CA LEU A 48 -1.66 -5.62 -20.74
C LEU A 48 -1.69 -6.93 -19.93
N GLY A 49 -2.08 -8.04 -20.56
CA GLY A 49 -2.08 -9.37 -19.93
C GLY A 49 -0.68 -9.77 -19.44
N THR A 50 0.33 -9.65 -20.30
CA THR A 50 1.74 -9.90 -19.94
C THR A 50 2.18 -9.02 -18.77
N LEU A 51 1.79 -7.75 -18.76
CA LEU A 51 2.11 -6.81 -17.69
C LEU A 51 1.58 -7.26 -16.33
N TYR A 52 0.31 -7.64 -16.26
CA TYR A 52 -0.25 -8.17 -15.02
C TYR A 52 0.40 -9.49 -14.62
N SER A 53 0.64 -10.41 -15.56
CA SER A 53 1.29 -11.69 -15.24
C SER A 53 2.68 -11.50 -14.64
N VAL A 54 3.51 -10.62 -15.21
CA VAL A 54 4.85 -10.35 -14.69
C VAL A 54 4.77 -9.65 -13.33
N ASN A 55 3.86 -8.68 -13.14
CA ASN A 55 3.64 -8.06 -11.83
C ASN A 55 3.30 -9.09 -10.75
N GLN A 56 2.37 -10.01 -11.03
CA GLN A 56 2.01 -11.07 -10.09
C GLN A 56 3.20 -11.98 -9.79
N PHE A 57 3.92 -12.43 -10.82
CA PHE A 57 5.08 -13.30 -10.65
C PHE A 57 6.17 -12.65 -9.80
N THR A 58 6.55 -11.40 -10.14
CA THR A 58 7.52 -10.62 -9.37
C THR A 58 7.06 -10.41 -7.93
N SER A 59 5.77 -10.12 -7.71
CA SER A 59 5.23 -10.00 -6.36
C SER A 59 5.34 -11.27 -5.54
N MET A 60 5.14 -12.45 -6.12
CA MET A 60 5.22 -13.71 -5.37
C MET A 60 6.63 -13.90 -4.78
N ILE A 61 7.67 -13.54 -5.55
CA ILE A 61 9.07 -13.59 -5.10
C ILE A 61 9.28 -12.63 -3.92
N PHE A 62 8.82 -11.38 -4.05
CA PHE A 62 8.96 -10.39 -2.98
C PHE A 62 8.16 -10.73 -1.73
N MET A 63 6.99 -11.34 -1.88
CA MET A 63 6.15 -11.75 -0.76
C MET A 63 6.86 -12.78 0.13
N ILE A 64 7.57 -13.74 -0.48
CA ILE A 64 8.41 -14.71 0.25
C ILE A 64 9.52 -13.98 1.01
N GLY A 65 10.22 -13.05 0.34
CA GLY A 65 11.29 -12.26 0.96
C GLY A 65 10.81 -11.43 2.14
N TYR A 66 9.69 -10.72 1.97
CA TYR A 66 9.07 -9.93 3.04
C TYR A 66 8.61 -10.78 4.21
N GLY A 67 8.04 -11.97 3.98
CA GLY A 67 7.66 -12.87 5.07
C GLY A 67 8.85 -13.23 5.97
N ILE A 68 9.96 -13.67 5.37
CA ILE A 68 11.18 -14.04 6.11
C ILE A 68 11.76 -12.84 6.87
N ILE A 69 11.83 -11.69 6.21
CA ILE A 69 12.37 -10.45 6.78
C ILE A 69 11.48 -9.99 7.95
N GLN A 70 10.17 -10.03 7.78
CA GLN A 70 9.18 -9.63 8.77
C GLN A 70 9.15 -10.55 10.00
N ASP A 71 9.47 -11.83 9.84
CA ASP A 71 9.61 -12.74 10.97
C ASP A 71 10.86 -12.44 11.81
N LYS A 72 11.96 -12.02 11.18
CA LYS A 72 13.16 -11.56 11.92
C LYS A 72 12.98 -10.19 12.58
N LEU A 73 12.21 -9.29 11.95
CA LEU A 73 12.00 -7.93 12.43
C LEU A 73 10.88 -7.82 13.48
N GLY A 74 9.94 -8.77 13.52
CA GLY A 74 8.79 -8.72 14.43
C GLY A 74 7.91 -7.48 14.20
N LEU A 75 7.86 -6.59 15.19
CA LEU A 75 7.11 -5.31 15.14
C LEU A 75 7.97 -4.10 14.75
N LYS A 76 9.21 -4.31 14.28
CA LYS A 76 10.08 -3.21 13.85
C LYS A 76 9.53 -2.54 12.58
N LYS A 77 9.56 -1.20 12.59
CA LYS A 77 8.94 -0.34 11.57
C LYS A 77 9.71 -0.17 10.27
N HIS A 78 10.87 -0.81 10.11
CA HIS A 78 11.75 -0.59 8.96
C HIS A 78 11.04 -0.90 7.63
N LEU A 79 10.26 -1.98 7.59
CA LEU A 79 9.49 -2.39 6.43
C LEU A 79 8.30 -1.44 6.14
N ILE A 80 7.64 -0.94 7.19
CA ILE A 80 6.55 0.04 7.04
C ILE A 80 7.08 1.40 6.56
N TRP A 81 8.29 1.79 7.00
CA TRP A 81 9.00 2.95 6.49
C TRP A 81 9.29 2.83 4.99
N LEU A 82 9.83 1.68 4.56
CA LEU A 82 10.05 1.41 3.14
C LEU A 82 8.74 1.54 2.34
N LEU A 83 7.66 0.93 2.84
CA LEU A 83 6.33 1.01 2.22
C LEU A 83 5.86 2.47 2.07
N SER A 84 6.01 3.26 3.13
CA SER A 84 5.60 4.66 3.15
C SER A 84 6.35 5.54 2.12
N VAL A 85 7.66 5.30 1.96
CA VAL A 85 8.47 6.00 0.96
C VAL A 85 8.01 5.64 -0.45
N ILE A 86 7.73 4.36 -0.71
CA ILE A 86 7.24 3.92 -2.02
C ILE A 86 5.89 4.57 -2.32
N LEU A 87 4.95 4.60 -1.37
CA LEU A 87 3.64 5.24 -1.55
C LEU A 87 3.75 6.72 -1.96
N VAL A 88 4.66 7.47 -1.32
CA VAL A 88 4.89 8.88 -1.67
C VAL A 88 5.48 9.02 -3.07
N LEU A 89 6.41 8.14 -3.43
CA LEU A 89 7.07 8.16 -4.74
C LEU A 89 6.18 7.65 -5.87
N THR A 90 5.09 6.93 -5.59
CA THR A 90 4.21 6.36 -6.63
C THR A 90 3.69 7.40 -7.61
N GLY A 91 3.24 8.57 -7.15
CA GLY A 91 2.72 9.62 -8.03
C GLY A 91 3.77 10.11 -9.02
N PRO A 92 4.91 10.65 -8.56
CA PRO A 92 6.01 11.06 -9.44
C PRO A 92 6.53 9.92 -10.32
N PHE A 93 6.65 8.71 -9.79
CA PHE A 93 7.10 7.54 -10.54
C PHE A 93 6.17 7.22 -11.70
N LEU A 94 4.85 7.19 -11.48
CA LEU A 94 3.86 6.89 -12.52
C LEU A 94 3.88 7.93 -13.64
N ILE A 95 3.98 9.21 -13.29
CA ILE A 95 3.92 10.33 -14.24
C ILE A 95 5.23 10.47 -15.03
N TYR A 96 6.36 10.55 -14.33
CA TYR A 96 7.63 10.97 -14.94
C TYR A 96 8.49 9.80 -15.45
N ILE A 97 8.30 8.60 -14.92
CA ILE A 97 9.12 7.44 -15.27
C ILE A 97 8.25 6.45 -16.02
N TYR A 98 7.16 6.00 -15.42
CA TYR A 98 6.41 4.86 -15.91
C TYR A 98 5.70 5.14 -17.24
N GLU A 99 4.96 6.26 -17.33
CA GLU A 99 4.27 6.65 -18.56
C GLU A 99 5.21 6.83 -19.77
N PRO A 100 6.28 7.65 -19.72
CA PRO A 100 7.16 7.80 -20.87
C PRO A 100 7.93 6.52 -21.20
N LEU A 101 8.29 5.72 -20.19
CA LEU A 101 9.03 4.49 -20.41
C LEU A 101 8.18 3.43 -21.12
N LEU A 102 6.88 3.33 -20.80
CA LEU A 102 5.97 2.44 -21.52
C LEU A 102 5.74 2.86 -22.97
N ARG A 103 5.77 4.17 -23.27
CA ARG A 103 5.65 4.69 -24.65
C ARG A 103 6.89 4.42 -25.49
N HIS A 104 8.08 4.54 -24.91
CA HIS A 104 9.33 4.33 -25.65
C HIS A 104 9.79 2.87 -25.67
N ASN A 105 9.73 2.18 -24.53
CA ASN A 105 10.28 0.83 -24.34
C ASN A 105 9.41 -0.01 -23.40
N PHE A 106 8.43 -0.72 -23.97
CA PHE A 106 7.51 -1.57 -23.21
C PHE A 106 8.22 -2.57 -22.29
N SER A 107 9.28 -3.25 -22.75
CA SER A 107 10.00 -4.25 -21.95
C SER A 107 10.70 -3.66 -20.72
N LEU A 108 11.26 -2.44 -20.82
CA LEU A 108 11.86 -1.76 -19.67
C LEU A 108 10.79 -1.25 -18.71
N GLY A 109 9.69 -0.68 -19.25
CA GLY A 109 8.53 -0.31 -18.47
C GLY A 109 7.97 -1.50 -17.68
N LEU A 110 7.86 -2.66 -18.33
CA LEU A 110 7.42 -3.91 -17.73
C LEU A 110 8.30 -4.31 -16.54
N ALA A 111 9.63 -4.34 -16.71
CA ALA A 111 10.55 -4.77 -15.67
C ALA A 111 10.62 -3.80 -14.47
N ILE A 112 10.68 -2.49 -14.73
CA ILE A 112 10.75 -1.48 -13.66
C ILE A 112 9.39 -1.36 -12.95
N GLY A 113 8.30 -1.41 -13.70
CA GLY A 113 6.94 -1.42 -13.15
C GLY A 113 6.70 -2.63 -12.24
N SER A 114 7.04 -3.83 -12.70
CA SER A 114 6.82 -5.05 -11.90
C SER A 114 7.63 -5.06 -10.61
N LEU A 115 8.85 -4.52 -10.65
CA LEU A 115 9.67 -4.33 -9.47
C LEU A 115 9.01 -3.33 -8.50
N PHE A 116 8.63 -2.15 -8.99
CA PHE A 116 8.06 -1.08 -8.17
C PHE A 116 6.72 -1.48 -7.56
N PHE A 117 5.78 -1.97 -8.37
CA PHE A 117 4.46 -2.38 -7.90
C PHE A 117 4.52 -3.66 -7.06
N GLY A 118 5.41 -4.59 -7.40
CA GLY A 118 5.64 -5.81 -6.64
C GLY A 118 6.09 -5.51 -5.22
N ILE A 119 7.11 -4.66 -5.05
CA ILE A 119 7.66 -4.26 -3.75
C ILE A 119 6.68 -3.36 -2.96
N GLY A 120 6.02 -2.42 -3.64
CA GLY A 120 5.25 -1.36 -3.00
C GLY A 120 3.80 -1.70 -2.70
N TYR A 121 3.12 -2.40 -3.60
CA TYR A 121 1.69 -2.66 -3.47
C TYR A 121 1.46 -4.15 -3.29
N LEU A 122 1.74 -4.98 -4.30
CA LEU A 122 1.34 -6.38 -4.28
C LEU A 122 1.92 -7.16 -3.08
N ALA A 123 3.23 -7.13 -2.87
CA ALA A 123 3.85 -7.71 -1.69
C ALA A 123 3.67 -6.82 -0.44
N GLY A 124 3.57 -5.51 -0.65
CA GLY A 124 3.32 -4.51 0.41
C GLY A 124 2.00 -4.75 1.16
N CYS A 125 0.97 -5.27 0.48
CA CYS A 125 -0.31 -5.66 1.09
C CYS A 125 -0.10 -6.75 2.14
N GLY A 126 0.58 -7.84 1.75
CA GLY A 126 0.82 -8.98 2.62
C GLY A 126 1.69 -8.61 3.81
N LEU A 127 2.67 -7.73 3.58
CA LEU A 127 3.51 -7.15 4.61
C LEU A 127 2.69 -6.33 5.64
N LEU A 128 1.82 -5.45 5.16
CA LEU A 128 0.96 -4.61 6.01
C LEU A 128 -0.05 -5.45 6.80
N ASP A 129 -0.72 -6.40 6.15
CA ASP A 129 -1.69 -7.31 6.78
C ASP A 129 -0.99 -8.14 7.86
N SER A 130 0.18 -8.70 7.57
CA SER A 130 0.99 -9.43 8.56
C SER A 130 1.45 -8.53 9.72
N PHE A 131 1.73 -7.25 9.47
CA PHE A 131 2.18 -6.31 10.50
C PHE A 131 1.03 -5.93 11.43
N THR A 132 -0.12 -5.61 10.85
CA THR A 132 -1.34 -5.27 11.59
C THR A 132 -1.90 -6.48 12.35
N GLU A 133 -1.75 -7.70 11.84
CA GLU A 133 -2.08 -8.94 12.58
C GLU A 133 -1.14 -9.15 13.79
N LYS A 134 0.18 -8.94 13.62
CA LYS A 134 1.13 -8.99 14.74
C LYS A 134 0.80 -7.93 15.80
N MET A 135 0.40 -6.72 15.40
CA MET A 135 -0.11 -5.70 16.32
C MET A 135 -1.39 -6.15 17.03
N ALA A 136 -2.34 -6.73 16.30
CA ALA A 136 -3.60 -7.23 16.85
C ALA A 136 -3.37 -8.27 17.95
N ARG A 137 -2.45 -9.21 17.73
CA ARG A 137 -2.05 -10.21 18.73
C ARG A 137 -1.32 -9.59 19.92
N ALA A 138 -0.41 -8.64 19.69
CA ALA A 138 0.38 -8.03 20.76
C ALA A 138 -0.46 -7.13 21.69
N PHE A 139 -1.46 -6.44 21.14
CA PHE A 139 -2.29 -5.47 21.88
C PHE A 139 -3.73 -5.94 22.12
N CYS A 140 -4.00 -7.23 21.91
CA CYS A 140 -5.29 -7.89 22.15
C CYS A 140 -6.50 -7.18 21.51
N PHE A 141 -6.42 -6.84 20.22
CA PHE A 141 -7.56 -6.32 19.45
C PHE A 141 -7.93 -7.21 18.27
N GLU A 142 -9.14 -7.06 17.73
CA GLU A 142 -9.60 -7.84 16.57
C GLU A 142 -8.99 -7.32 15.27
N TYR A 143 -8.14 -8.12 14.62
CA TYR A 143 -7.55 -7.78 13.32
C TYR A 143 -8.61 -7.47 12.25
N GLY A 144 -9.71 -8.24 12.23
CA GLY A 144 -10.76 -8.11 11.22
C GLY A 144 -11.43 -6.73 11.20
N THR A 145 -11.66 -6.13 12.37
CA THR A 145 -12.25 -4.78 12.46
C THR A 145 -11.26 -3.71 12.00
N ALA A 146 -9.97 -3.85 12.30
CA ALA A 146 -8.95 -2.96 11.79
C ALA A 146 -8.79 -3.05 10.26
N ARG A 147 -8.85 -4.27 9.71
CA ARG A 147 -8.75 -4.52 8.27
C ARG A 147 -9.97 -4.03 7.49
N ALA A 148 -11.16 -4.05 8.10
CA ALA A 148 -12.39 -3.54 7.50
C ALA A 148 -12.30 -2.04 7.14
N TRP A 149 -11.59 -1.24 7.94
CA TRP A 149 -11.29 0.17 7.59
C TRP A 149 -10.48 0.29 6.31
N GLY A 150 -9.63 -0.69 6.00
CA GLY A 150 -8.93 -0.75 4.71
C GLY A 150 -9.90 -0.88 3.54
N SER A 151 -10.87 -1.80 3.61
CA SER A 151 -11.89 -1.96 2.55
C SER A 151 -12.76 -0.71 2.38
N PHE A 152 -13.07 -0.01 3.48
CA PHE A 152 -13.77 1.27 3.44
C PHE A 152 -12.94 2.35 2.72
N GLY A 153 -11.64 2.44 3.02
CA GLY A 153 -10.71 3.32 2.31
C GLY A 153 -10.60 2.99 0.82
N TYR A 154 -10.58 1.70 0.48
CA TYR A 154 -10.57 1.25 -0.92
C TYR A 154 -11.83 1.72 -1.67
N ALA A 155 -13.02 1.56 -1.08
CA ALA A 155 -14.27 1.98 -1.71
C ALA A 155 -14.31 3.49 -1.98
N ILE A 156 -13.89 4.31 -1.00
CA ILE A 156 -13.79 5.77 -1.18
C ILE A 156 -12.77 6.10 -2.27
N GLY A 157 -11.60 5.46 -2.23
CA GLY A 157 -10.55 5.67 -3.22
C GLY A 157 -11.01 5.35 -4.64
N ALA A 158 -11.73 4.25 -4.85
CA ALA A 158 -12.27 3.86 -6.15
C ALA A 158 -13.29 4.89 -6.67
N LEU A 159 -14.16 5.38 -5.79
CA LEU A 159 -15.16 6.38 -6.14
C LEU A 159 -14.51 7.71 -6.54
N LEU A 160 -13.56 8.19 -5.75
CA LEU A 160 -12.80 9.40 -6.07
C LEU A 160 -11.99 9.23 -7.36
N ALA A 161 -11.34 8.07 -7.53
CA ALA A 161 -10.57 7.76 -8.73
C ALA A 161 -11.42 7.91 -9.99
N GLY A 162 -12.63 7.37 -9.99
CA GLY A 162 -13.53 7.42 -11.14
C GLY A 162 -13.91 8.85 -11.53
N ILE A 163 -14.21 9.70 -10.54
CA ILE A 163 -14.57 11.11 -10.75
C ILE A 163 -13.38 11.88 -11.33
N PHE A 164 -12.20 11.75 -10.73
CA PHE A 164 -11.02 12.51 -11.14
C PHE A 164 -10.42 12.00 -12.45
N PHE A 165 -10.51 10.70 -12.74
CA PHE A 165 -10.01 10.11 -13.98
C PHE A 165 -10.71 10.65 -15.22
N ALA A 166 -12.00 10.99 -15.12
CA ALA A 166 -12.75 11.62 -16.21
C ALA A 166 -12.23 13.03 -16.56
N ILE A 167 -11.61 13.73 -15.60
CA ILE A 167 -11.04 15.06 -15.79
C ILE A 167 -9.59 14.94 -16.22
N ASN A 168 -8.76 14.33 -15.38
CA ASN A 168 -7.34 14.14 -15.63
C ASN A 168 -6.78 12.98 -14.78
N PRO A 169 -6.22 11.92 -15.40
CA PRO A 169 -5.69 10.77 -14.68
C PRO A 169 -4.50 11.11 -13.78
N HIS A 170 -3.73 12.16 -14.08
CA HIS A 170 -2.59 12.58 -13.28
C HIS A 170 -3.00 13.09 -11.89
N ILE A 171 -4.23 13.60 -11.72
CA ILE A 171 -4.74 14.02 -10.41
C ILE A 171 -4.79 12.83 -9.45
N ASN A 172 -5.21 11.66 -9.94
CA ASN A 172 -5.23 10.44 -9.13
C ASN A 172 -3.82 10.09 -8.64
N PHE A 173 -2.82 10.17 -9.51
CA PHE A 173 -1.44 9.87 -9.13
C PHE A 173 -0.89 10.85 -8.08
N TRP A 174 -1.20 12.14 -8.18
CA TRP A 174 -0.84 13.12 -7.15
C TRP A 174 -1.58 12.88 -5.83
N LEU A 175 -2.86 12.48 -5.87
CA LEU A 175 -3.61 12.11 -4.68
C LEU A 175 -3.02 10.88 -3.98
N VAL A 176 -2.53 9.89 -4.74
CA VAL A 176 -1.81 8.73 -4.17
C VAL A 176 -0.61 9.20 -3.34
N SER A 177 0.20 10.10 -3.90
CA SER A 177 1.35 10.68 -3.17
C SER A 177 0.91 11.47 -1.94
N LEU A 178 -0.18 12.23 -2.01
CA LEU A 178 -0.73 12.95 -0.85
C LEU A 178 -1.13 11.99 0.28
N PHE A 179 -1.85 10.91 -0.04
CA PHE A 179 -2.18 9.87 0.95
C PHE A 179 -0.94 9.12 1.45
N GLY A 180 0.08 8.95 0.61
CA GLY A 180 1.40 8.46 1.03
C GLY A 180 2.08 9.36 2.06
N VAL A 181 1.99 10.68 1.91
CA VAL A 181 2.52 11.65 2.89
C VAL A 181 1.74 11.53 4.20
N CYS A 182 0.41 11.43 4.13
CA CYS A 182 -0.41 11.15 5.32
C CYS A 182 0.02 9.83 5.99
N PHE A 183 0.38 8.81 5.23
CA PHE A 183 0.86 7.53 5.76
C PHE A 183 2.20 7.70 6.49
N ILE A 184 3.14 8.49 5.94
CA ILE A 184 4.39 8.85 6.62
C ILE A 184 4.09 9.60 7.92
N ILE A 185 3.18 10.57 7.91
CA ILE A 185 2.82 11.35 9.11
C ILE A 185 2.28 10.42 10.20
N ILE A 186 1.37 9.50 9.88
CA ILE A 186 0.88 8.50 10.84
C ILE A 186 2.04 7.61 11.32
N ASN A 187 2.95 7.23 10.42
CA ASN A 187 4.10 6.42 10.78
C ASN A 187 5.08 7.11 11.73
N MET A 188 5.25 8.43 11.60
CA MET A 188 6.05 9.26 12.50
C MET A 188 5.37 9.46 13.86
N LEU A 189 4.05 9.68 13.86
CA LEU A 189 3.27 9.86 15.09
C LEU A 189 3.16 8.56 15.89
N PHE A 190 3.13 7.43 15.21
CA PHE A 190 3.19 6.14 15.86
C PHE A 190 4.58 6.00 16.50
N LYS A 191 4.67 6.00 17.83
CA LYS A 191 5.89 5.67 18.57
C LYS A 191 5.89 4.16 18.81
N SER A 192 6.89 3.44 18.30
CA SER A 192 6.99 2.00 18.60
C SER A 192 7.65 1.96 19.96
N GLU A 193 6.94 1.48 20.97
CA GLU A 193 7.56 1.18 22.25
C GLU A 193 8.50 -0.01 22.07
N GLN A 194 9.75 0.27 21.70
CA GLN A 194 10.89 -0.47 22.20
C GLN A 194 11.57 0.29 23.35
N THR A 195 10.80 1.08 24.11
CA THR A 195 11.22 1.64 25.41
C THR A 195 10.39 1.07 26.56
N ALA A 196 9.90 -0.17 26.41
CA ALA A 196 9.27 -0.93 27.49
C ALA A 196 9.94 -2.29 27.73
N SER A 197 11.21 -2.46 27.31
CA SER A 197 12.06 -3.51 27.88
C SER A 197 12.60 -3.03 29.22
N GLY A 198 11.77 -3.08 30.25
CA GLY A 198 12.22 -2.75 31.60
C GLY A 198 11.10 -2.41 32.56
N THR A 199 10.19 -3.36 32.81
CA THR A 199 9.62 -3.65 34.16
C THR A 199 8.44 -4.61 33.99
N HIS A 200 8.70 -5.91 34.10
CA HIS A 200 7.75 -6.81 34.75
C HIS A 200 8.08 -6.75 36.25
N PRO A 201 7.17 -6.30 37.14
CA PRO A 201 7.21 -6.71 38.53
C PRO A 201 6.44 -8.03 38.70
N PRO A 202 6.77 -8.80 39.75
CA PRO A 202 6.33 -10.19 39.98
C PRO A 202 4.84 -10.35 40.29
#